data_AF-H3AG43-F1
#
_entry.id   AF-H3AG43-F1
#
_cell.length_a   1.000
_cell.length_b   1.000
_cell.length_c   1.000
_cell.angle_alpha   90.00
_cell.angle_beta   90.00
_cell.angle_gamma   90.00
#
_symmetry.space_group_name_H-M   'P 1'
#
loop_
_entity.id
_entity.type
_entity.pdbx_description
1 polymer ?
#
loop_
_entity_poly.entity_id
_entity_poly.type
_entity_poly.pdbx_seq_one_letter_code
_entity_poly.pdbx_strand_id
1 'polypeptide(L)'
;NLVRMECSGLFSAMNRDFGPTNLDELKVLKRLCKNPDIVILKVDKGGAMIVMNKLDCVAKTMELLGHTSIYRILQKDPTKSITSKVVNKILDLKRLDKLCDGERGRVYPRTPVPPHFHGLPKIHKERNPLRPIVSNIGSPIYALAKYLCDNISPLVLDIIALVDICLST
;
A
#
# COMPACT_ATOMS: atom_id res chain seq x y z
N ASN A 1 0.27 6.24 25.09
CA ASN A 1 0.63 7.67 24.89
C ASN A 1 1.06 7.89 23.44
N LEU A 2 0.50 8.89 22.75
CA LEU A 2 0.76 9.18 21.33
C LEU A 2 1.41 10.56 21.22
N VAL A 3 2.56 10.65 20.57
CA VAL A 3 3.24 11.93 20.31
C VAL A 3 3.14 12.24 18.82
N ARG A 4 2.49 13.37 18.49
CA ARG A 4 2.44 13.90 17.12
C ARG A 4 3.72 14.69 16.87
N MET A 5 4.41 14.37 15.77
CA MET A 5 5.53 15.15 15.27
C MET A 5 5.12 15.79 13.94
N GLU A 6 5.14 17.12 13.89
CA GLU A 6 4.97 17.85 12.65
C GLU A 6 6.28 17.82 11.89
N CYS A 7 6.31 17.00 10.85
CA CYS A 7 7.54 16.66 10.15
C CYS A 7 7.25 16.63 8.66
N SER A 8 6.97 17.80 8.09
CA SER A 8 6.52 17.99 6.70
C SER A 8 7.52 17.48 5.64
N GLY A 9 8.76 17.11 6.01
CA GLY A 9 9.77 16.53 5.12
C GLY A 9 10.46 15.24 5.57
N LEU A 10 10.14 14.66 6.75
CA LEU A 10 11.02 13.63 7.36
C LEU A 10 11.04 12.27 6.67
N PHE A 11 9.94 11.82 6.06
CA PHE A 11 9.96 10.51 5.37
C PHE A 11 10.77 10.56 4.08
N SER A 12 10.80 11.73 3.42
CA SER A 12 11.71 12.01 2.31
C SER A 12 13.16 12.15 2.80
N ALA A 13 13.38 12.82 3.95
CA ALA A 13 14.72 13.01 4.54
C ALA A 13 15.33 11.72 5.14
N MET A 14 14.51 10.75 5.53
CA MET A 14 14.99 9.42 5.94
C MET A 14 15.45 8.56 4.74
N ASN A 15 15.04 8.90 3.51
CA ASN A 15 15.28 8.08 2.30
C ASN A 15 16.06 8.79 1.17
N ARG A 16 16.33 10.10 1.21
CA ARG A 16 17.21 10.84 0.28
C ARG A 16 17.89 12.05 0.95
N ASP A 17 19.06 12.43 0.42
CA ASP A 17 19.97 13.47 0.92
C ASP A 17 19.36 14.88 1.06
N PHE A 18 19.42 15.36 2.30
CA PHE A 18 19.35 16.68 2.95
C PHE A 18 18.86 17.96 2.26
N GLY A 19 17.94 18.64 2.95
CA GLY A 19 17.96 20.10 3.21
C GLY A 19 18.64 20.41 4.56
N PRO A 20 18.68 21.68 5.04
CA PRO A 20 19.46 22.07 6.22
C PRO A 20 18.75 21.66 7.51
N THR A 21 18.71 20.36 7.79
CA THR A 21 18.20 19.83 9.06
C THR A 21 19.31 19.93 10.11
N ASN A 22 18.99 20.41 11.31
CA ASN A 22 19.96 20.55 12.39
C ASN A 22 20.59 19.18 12.71
N LEU A 23 21.93 19.13 12.81
CA LEU A 23 22.69 17.91 13.08
C LEU A 23 22.20 17.18 14.33
N ASP A 24 21.72 17.92 15.34
CA ASP A 24 21.22 17.35 16.58
C ASP A 24 19.83 16.71 16.43
N GLU A 25 18.96 17.27 15.60
CA GLU A 25 17.66 16.66 15.27
C GLU A 25 17.87 15.32 14.56
N LEU A 26 18.82 15.24 13.64
CA LEU A 26 19.17 13.99 12.94
C LEU A 26 19.72 12.94 13.90
N LYS A 27 20.53 13.33 14.89
CA LYS A 27 21.01 12.40 15.93
C LYS A 27 19.84 11.86 16.77
N VAL A 28 18.89 12.73 17.15
CA VAL A 28 17.69 12.33 17.89
C VAL A 28 16.83 11.37 17.07
N LEU A 29 16.58 11.67 15.80
CA LEU A 29 15.83 10.80 14.89
C LEU A 29 16.50 9.44 14.70
N LYS A 30 17.82 9.42 14.48
CA LYS A 30 18.58 8.17 14.40
C LYS A 30 18.48 7.35 15.69
N ARG A 31 18.45 7.99 16.86
CA ARG A 31 18.24 7.30 18.15
C ARG A 31 16.82 6.77 18.27
N LEU A 32 15.81 7.54 17.88
CA LEU A 32 14.41 7.12 17.86
C LEU A 32 14.21 5.91 16.93
N CYS A 33 14.74 5.96 15.70
CA CYS A 33 14.64 4.84 14.75
C CYS A 33 15.34 3.56 15.25
N LYS A 34 16.29 3.66 16.17
CA LYS A 34 16.99 2.51 16.77
C LYS A 34 16.25 1.92 17.98
N ASN A 35 15.26 2.60 18.53
CA ASN A 35 14.52 2.11 19.68
C ASN A 35 13.52 1.02 19.22
N PRO A 36 13.64 -0.23 19.72
CA PRO A 36 12.80 -1.34 19.27
C PRO A 36 11.36 -1.30 19.82
N ASP A 37 11.08 -0.46 20.82
CA ASP A 37 9.81 -0.38 21.54
C ASP A 37 8.86 0.67 20.95
N ILE A 38 9.30 1.42 19.95
CA ILE A 38 8.49 2.43 19.27
C ILE A 38 8.35 2.14 17.78
N VAL A 39 7.26 2.61 17.21
CA VAL A 39 7.02 2.63 15.77
C VAL A 39 6.72 4.06 15.33
N ILE A 40 7.30 4.45 14.20
CA ILE A 40 7.04 5.74 13.57
C ILE A 40 6.08 5.50 12.41
N LEU A 41 4.90 6.11 12.47
CA LEU A 41 3.83 5.90 11.48
C LEU A 41 3.44 7.23 10.84
N LYS A 42 3.16 7.18 9.53
CA LYS A 42 2.51 8.30 8.83
C LYS A 42 1.05 8.37 9.25
N VAL A 43 0.56 9.58 9.50
CA VAL A 43 -0.85 9.77 9.84
C VAL A 43 -1.73 9.75 8.59
N ASP A 44 -2.99 9.41 8.82
CA ASP A 44 -4.01 9.30 7.80
C ASP A 44 -4.37 10.62 7.09
N LYS A 45 -4.35 11.73 7.83
CA LYS A 45 -4.67 13.08 7.34
C LYS A 45 -3.74 14.12 7.97
N GLY A 46 -3.34 15.12 7.18
CA GLY A 46 -2.56 16.26 7.65
C GLY A 46 -1.03 16.09 7.56
N GLY A 47 -0.54 15.07 6.84
CA GLY A 47 0.89 14.95 6.50
C GLY A 47 1.87 14.74 7.66
N ALA A 48 1.38 14.64 8.89
CA ALA A 48 2.20 14.47 10.09
C ALA A 48 2.73 13.03 10.28
N MET A 49 3.61 12.87 11.25
CA MET A 49 4.03 11.57 11.75
C MET A 49 3.66 11.42 13.22
N ILE A 50 3.57 10.18 13.67
CA ILE A 50 3.43 9.88 15.08
C ILE A 50 4.49 8.90 15.54
N VAL A 51 4.87 9.02 16.81
CA VAL A 51 5.57 7.98 17.55
C VAL A 51 4.54 7.27 18.41
N MET A 52 4.45 5.95 18.25
CA MET A 52 3.56 5.09 19.03
C MET A 52 4.39 3.98 19.68
N ASN A 53 4.00 3.56 20.89
CA ASN A 53 4.54 2.33 21.47
C ASN A 53 4.20 1.13 20.56
N LYS A 54 5.15 0.24 20.36
CA LYS A 54 5.01 -0.91 19.46
C LYS A 54 3.92 -1.87 19.93
N LEU A 55 3.81 -2.12 21.23
CA LEU A 55 2.77 -2.99 21.80
C LEU A 55 1.38 -2.37 21.60
N ASP A 56 1.22 -1.06 21.82
CA ASP A 56 -0.04 -0.34 21.54
C ASP A 56 -0.43 -0.47 20.05
N CYS A 57 0.55 -0.37 19.14
CA CYS A 57 0.33 -0.51 17.71
C CYS A 57 -0.13 -1.93 17.33
N VAL A 58 0.50 -2.96 17.91
CA VAL A 58 0.13 -4.36 17.71
C VAL A 58 -1.26 -4.62 18.27
N ALA A 59 -1.55 -4.15 19.49
CA ALA A 59 -2.86 -4.31 20.12
C ALA A 59 -3.98 -3.71 19.27
N LYS A 60 -3.81 -2.46 18.79
CA LYS A 60 -4.76 -1.81 17.88
C LYS A 60 -4.94 -2.56 16.56
N THR A 61 -3.86 -3.13 16.04
CA THR A 61 -3.91 -3.93 14.81
C THR A 61 -4.69 -5.21 15.04
N MET A 62 -4.46 -5.90 16.14
CA MET A 62 -5.16 -7.14 16.49
C MET A 62 -6.63 -6.91 16.81
N GLU A 63 -6.97 -5.81 17.49
CA GLU A 63 -8.36 -5.38 17.70
C GLU A 63 -9.08 -5.21 16.35
N LEU A 64 -8.44 -4.51 15.40
CA LEU A 64 -8.98 -4.31 14.07
C LEU A 64 -9.14 -5.62 13.28
N LEU A 65 -8.13 -6.49 13.30
CA LEU A 65 -8.16 -7.77 12.58
C LEU A 65 -9.05 -8.81 13.26
N GLY A 66 -9.40 -8.60 14.53
CA GLY A 66 -10.29 -9.46 15.33
C GLY A 66 -11.77 -9.36 14.94
N HIS A 67 -12.17 -8.36 14.13
CA HIS A 67 -13.53 -8.22 13.63
C HIS A 67 -13.88 -9.33 12.62
N THR A 68 -14.41 -10.45 13.11
CA THR A 68 -14.74 -11.65 12.31
C THR A 68 -15.88 -11.46 11.31
N SER A 69 -16.67 -10.39 11.44
CA SER A 69 -17.66 -10.00 10.43
C SER A 69 -17.03 -9.44 9.15
N ILE A 70 -15.79 -8.93 9.23
CA ILE A 70 -15.07 -8.30 8.12
C ILE A 70 -13.89 -9.16 7.68
N TYR A 71 -13.15 -9.73 8.64
CA TYR A 71 -11.93 -10.48 8.39
C TYR A 71 -12.11 -11.96 8.70
N ARG A 72 -11.39 -12.80 7.96
CA ARG A 72 -11.33 -14.25 8.19
C ARG A 72 -9.90 -14.72 8.19
N ILE A 73 -9.56 -15.53 9.20
CA ILE A 73 -8.25 -16.17 9.29
C ILE A 73 -8.11 -17.18 8.15
N LEU A 74 -7.00 -17.11 7.42
CA LEU A 74 -6.65 -18.09 6.40
C LEU A 74 -5.74 -19.16 7.00
N GLN A 75 -6.06 -20.43 6.75
CA GLN A 75 -5.27 -21.57 7.26
C GLN A 75 -3.92 -21.73 6.55
N LYS A 76 -3.77 -21.16 5.36
CA LYS A 76 -2.56 -21.24 4.54
C LYS A 76 -2.41 -19.99 3.71
N ASP A 77 -1.16 -19.59 3.49
CA ASP A 77 -0.82 -18.52 2.55
C ASP A 77 -1.28 -18.91 1.11
N PRO A 78 -2.24 -18.18 0.52
CA PRO A 78 -2.76 -18.49 -0.80
C PRO A 78 -1.84 -18.00 -1.94
N THR A 79 -0.75 -17.27 -1.64
CA THR A 79 0.11 -16.60 -2.63
C THR A 79 0.51 -17.54 -3.76
N LYS A 80 1.03 -18.74 -3.44
CA LYS A 80 1.43 -19.72 -4.47
C LYS A 80 0.25 -20.17 -5.34
N SER A 81 -0.90 -20.46 -4.74
CA SER A 81 -2.09 -20.90 -5.48
C SER A 81 -2.63 -19.81 -6.41
N ILE A 82 -2.65 -18.56 -5.93
CA ILE A 82 -3.06 -17.41 -6.74
C ILE A 82 -2.07 -17.18 -7.88
N THR A 83 -0.76 -17.23 -7.61
CA THR A 83 0.29 -17.13 -8.64
C THR A 83 0.09 -18.17 -9.74
N SER A 84 -0.13 -19.44 -9.39
CA SER A 84 -0.37 -20.49 -10.38
C SER A 84 -1.61 -20.20 -11.25
N LYS A 85 -2.70 -19.71 -10.66
CA LYS A 85 -3.91 -19.31 -11.41
C LYS A 85 -3.62 -18.17 -12.39
N VAL A 86 -2.89 -17.14 -11.94
CA VAL A 86 -2.51 -16.00 -12.78
C VAL A 86 -1.60 -16.45 -13.93
N VAL A 87 -0.56 -17.22 -13.64
CA VAL A 87 0.37 -17.74 -14.65
C VAL A 87 -0.36 -18.61 -15.66
N ASN A 88 -1.21 -19.54 -15.23
CA ASN A 88 -2.00 -20.38 -16.14
C ASN A 88 -2.87 -19.53 -17.07
N LYS A 89 -3.52 -18.49 -16.53
CA LYS A 89 -4.35 -17.60 -17.35
C LYS A 89 -3.53 -16.81 -18.38
N ILE A 90 -2.34 -16.35 -18.00
CA ILE A 90 -1.41 -15.67 -18.91
C ILE A 90 -0.98 -16.63 -20.04
N LEU A 91 -0.65 -17.88 -19.71
CA LEU A 91 -0.27 -18.90 -20.69
C LEU A 91 -1.42 -19.24 -21.64
N ASP A 92 -2.65 -19.34 -21.12
CA ASP A 92 -3.85 -19.55 -21.94
C ASP A 92 -4.07 -18.41 -22.93
N LEU A 93 -3.93 -17.15 -22.48
CA LEU A 93 -4.04 -15.99 -23.36
C LEU A 93 -2.95 -15.96 -24.44
N LYS A 94 -1.73 -16.38 -24.09
CA LYS A 94 -0.62 -16.52 -25.04
C LYS A 94 -0.91 -17.59 -26.08
N ARG A 95 -1.45 -18.74 -25.68
CA ARG A 95 -1.84 -19.83 -26.60
C ARG A 95 -2.94 -19.42 -27.58
N LEU A 96 -3.85 -18.54 -27.14
CA LEU A 96 -4.92 -17.98 -27.96
C LEU A 96 -4.46 -16.79 -28.83
N ASP A 97 -3.17 -16.47 -28.83
CA ASP A 97 -2.59 -15.30 -29.51
C ASP A 97 -3.23 -13.95 -29.11
N LYS A 98 -3.74 -13.88 -27.88
CA LYS A 98 -4.34 -12.66 -27.28
C LYS A 98 -3.34 -11.85 -26.45
N LEU A 99 -2.08 -12.27 -26.42
CA LEU A 99 -1.03 -11.65 -25.64
C LEU A 99 0.32 -11.84 -26.34
N CYS A 100 0.98 -10.77 -26.76
CA CYS A 100 2.32 -10.84 -27.32
C CYS A 100 3.39 -11.09 -26.22
N ASP A 101 4.62 -11.42 -26.61
CA ASP A 101 5.68 -11.71 -25.63
C ASP A 101 6.08 -10.50 -24.79
N GLY A 102 6.00 -9.29 -25.38
CA GLY A 102 6.23 -8.04 -24.68
C GLY A 102 5.21 -7.80 -23.56
N GLU A 103 3.93 -8.01 -23.86
CA GLU A 103 2.84 -7.90 -22.88
C GLU A 103 2.92 -8.98 -21.81
N ARG A 104 3.23 -10.23 -22.19
CA ARG A 104 3.48 -11.33 -21.24
C ARG A 104 4.52 -10.92 -20.21
N GLY A 105 5.63 -10.35 -20.64
CA GLY A 105 6.68 -9.87 -19.74
C GLY A 105 6.23 -8.80 -18.74
N ARG A 106 5.24 -7.97 -19.11
CA ARG A 106 4.66 -6.92 -18.26
C ARG A 106 3.69 -7.45 -17.23
N VAL A 107 2.97 -8.54 -17.53
CA VAL A 107 1.94 -9.11 -16.63
C VAL A 107 2.43 -10.28 -15.79
N TYR A 108 3.58 -10.88 -16.14
CA TYR A 108 4.07 -12.08 -15.48
C TYR A 108 4.53 -11.82 -14.02
N PRO A 109 3.99 -12.54 -13.02
CA PRO A 109 4.39 -12.38 -11.62
C PRO A 109 5.73 -13.08 -11.34
N ARG A 110 6.85 -12.34 -11.41
CA ARG A 110 8.21 -12.91 -11.25
C ARG A 110 8.51 -13.40 -9.83
N THR A 111 8.40 -12.53 -8.84
CA THR A 111 8.72 -12.81 -7.43
C THR A 111 7.57 -12.33 -6.55
N PRO A 112 6.40 -13.00 -6.62
CA PRO A 112 5.22 -12.53 -5.95
C PRO A 112 5.34 -12.68 -4.44
N VAL A 113 4.99 -11.61 -3.71
CA VAL A 113 4.90 -11.60 -2.25
C VAL A 113 3.43 -11.49 -1.81
N PRO A 114 3.06 -12.00 -0.63
CA PRO A 114 1.72 -11.76 -0.10
C PRO A 114 1.47 -10.26 0.06
N PRO A 115 0.23 -9.78 -0.17
CA PRO A 115 -0.12 -8.39 0.10
C PRO A 115 0.22 -7.98 1.53
N HIS A 116 0.76 -6.77 1.69
CA HIS A 116 1.22 -6.27 2.98
C HIS A 116 0.17 -5.38 3.65
N PHE A 117 -0.28 -5.78 4.83
CA PHE A 117 -1.17 -4.97 5.66
C PHE A 117 -0.40 -3.97 6.52
N HIS A 118 -0.88 -2.73 6.58
CA HIS A 118 -0.44 -1.74 7.56
C HIS A 118 -1.60 -0.79 7.92
N GLY A 119 -1.51 -0.16 9.08
CA GLY A 119 -2.51 0.79 9.58
C GLY A 119 -2.01 2.22 9.58
N LEU A 120 -2.83 3.17 9.11
CA LEU A 120 -2.57 4.61 9.24
C LEU A 120 -3.39 5.20 10.40
N PRO A 121 -2.75 5.74 11.45
CA PRO A 121 -3.45 6.34 12.58
C PRO A 121 -4.32 7.55 12.18
N LYS A 122 -5.61 7.48 12.52
CA LYS A 122 -6.57 8.59 12.37
C LYS A 122 -6.54 9.47 13.62
N ILE A 123 -5.51 10.30 13.75
CA ILE A 123 -5.31 11.17 14.93
C ILE A 123 -6.38 12.25 15.15
N HIS A 124 -7.27 12.44 14.19
CA HIS A 124 -8.39 13.40 14.23
C HIS A 124 -9.69 12.75 14.72
N LYS A 125 -9.63 11.50 15.21
CA LYS A 125 -10.76 10.73 15.73
C LYS A 125 -10.44 10.26 17.14
N GLU A 126 -11.45 10.18 18.00
CA GLU A 126 -11.29 9.70 19.36
C GLU A 126 -10.62 8.31 19.39
N ARG A 127 -9.76 8.09 20.39
CA ARG A 127 -8.95 6.87 20.57
C ARG A 127 -7.96 6.58 19.43
N ASN A 128 -7.90 7.42 18.39
CA ASN A 128 -6.97 7.35 17.27
C ASN A 128 -6.96 5.96 16.60
N PRO A 129 -8.09 5.51 16.01
CA PRO A 129 -8.17 4.21 15.34
C PRO A 129 -7.27 4.15 14.11
N LEU A 130 -6.90 2.95 13.68
CA LEU A 130 -6.13 2.75 12.46
C LEU A 130 -7.07 2.73 11.23
N ARG A 131 -6.66 3.38 10.14
CA ARG A 131 -7.19 3.11 8.80
C ARG A 131 -6.45 1.89 8.25
N PRO A 132 -7.13 0.76 8.01
CA PRO A 132 -6.48 -0.42 7.43
C PRO A 132 -6.13 -0.15 5.97
N ILE A 133 -4.90 -0.44 5.57
CA ILE A 133 -4.41 -0.38 4.20
C ILE A 133 -3.78 -1.73 3.85
N VAL A 134 -4.16 -2.30 2.71
CA VAL A 134 -3.54 -3.49 2.15
C VAL A 134 -2.80 -3.09 0.88
N SER A 135 -1.46 -3.10 0.94
CA SER A 135 -0.63 -2.87 -0.23
C SER A 135 -0.54 -4.15 -1.05
N ASN A 136 -1.03 -4.07 -2.29
CA ASN A 136 -0.89 -5.15 -3.27
C ASN A 136 0.41 -5.05 -4.08
N ILE A 137 1.31 -4.10 -3.79
CA ILE A 137 2.57 -3.96 -4.53
C ILE A 137 3.37 -5.26 -4.41
N GLY A 138 3.79 -5.79 -5.56
CA GLY A 138 4.52 -7.07 -5.62
C GLY A 138 3.65 -8.31 -5.44
N SER A 139 2.33 -8.17 -5.29
CA SER A 139 1.44 -9.33 -5.20
C SER A 139 1.31 -10.07 -6.53
N PRO A 140 0.87 -11.35 -6.52
CA PRO A 140 0.70 -12.14 -7.75
C PRO A 140 -0.17 -11.47 -8.83
N ILE A 141 -1.10 -10.60 -8.42
CA ILE A 141 -2.08 -9.97 -9.31
C ILE A 141 -1.64 -8.55 -9.70
N TYR A 142 -0.67 -7.96 -9.00
CA TYR A 142 -0.30 -6.55 -9.15
C TYR A 142 0.02 -6.13 -10.58
N ALA A 143 0.94 -6.85 -11.22
CA ALA A 143 1.41 -6.52 -12.56
C ALA A 143 0.28 -6.63 -13.61
N LEU A 144 -0.56 -7.67 -13.47
CA LEU A 144 -1.73 -7.85 -14.31
C LEU A 144 -2.77 -6.75 -14.09
N ALA A 145 -3.10 -6.41 -12.84
CA ALA A 145 -4.04 -5.34 -12.53
C ALA A 145 -3.54 -3.99 -13.03
N LYS A 146 -2.24 -3.70 -12.84
CA LYS A 146 -1.61 -2.48 -13.37
C LYS A 146 -1.71 -2.42 -14.89
N TYR A 147 -1.39 -3.51 -15.58
CA TYR A 147 -1.53 -3.60 -17.03
C TYR A 147 -2.96 -3.34 -17.48
N LEU A 148 -3.96 -3.94 -16.83
CA LEU A 148 -5.37 -3.71 -17.15
C LEU A 148 -5.77 -2.25 -16.92
N CYS A 149 -5.37 -1.64 -15.80
CA CYS A 149 -5.60 -0.22 -15.56
C CYS A 149 -4.96 0.65 -16.64
N ASP A 150 -3.69 0.43 -16.96
CA ASP A 150 -2.95 1.23 -17.95
C ASP A 150 -3.60 1.17 -19.35
N ASN A 151 -4.27 0.07 -19.70
CA ASN A 151 -4.98 -0.09 -20.98
C ASN A 151 -6.45 0.35 -20.95
N ILE A 152 -7.16 0.19 -19.83
CA ILE A 152 -8.59 0.51 -19.71
C ILE A 152 -8.80 1.98 -19.34
N SER A 153 -7.90 2.58 -18.55
CA SER A 153 -8.03 3.96 -18.06
C SER A 153 -8.24 4.99 -19.18
N PRO A 154 -7.51 4.96 -20.31
CA PRO A 154 -7.77 5.88 -21.42
C PRO A 154 -9.19 5.74 -21.97
N LEU A 155 -9.67 4.51 -22.16
CA LEU A 155 -10.99 4.23 -22.73
C LEU A 155 -12.14 4.74 -21.85
N VAL A 156 -11.97 4.70 -20.52
CA VAL A 156 -12.99 5.19 -19.59
C VAL A 156 -13.03 6.72 -19.56
N LEU A 157 -11.88 7.38 -19.67
CA LEU A 157 -11.79 8.84 -19.76
C LEU A 157 -12.38 9.36 -21.07
N ASP A 158 -12.14 8.65 -22.18
CA ASP A 158 -12.70 8.98 -23.49
C ASP A 158 -14.23 8.85 -23.51
N ILE A 159 -14.79 7.83 -22.83
CA ILE A 159 -16.25 7.66 -22.71
C ILE A 159 -16.88 8.77 -21.87
N ILE A 160 -16.26 9.17 -20.76
CA ILE A 160 -16.77 10.28 -19.93
C ILE A 160 -16.73 11.59 -20.73
N ALA A 161 -15.64 11.86 -21.44
CA ALA A 161 -15.53 13.03 -22.31
C ALA A 161 -16.57 13.03 -23.44
N LEU A 162 -16.86 11.87 -24.05
CA LEU A 162 -17.90 11.72 -25.07
C LEU A 162 -19.31 11.90 -24.51
N VAL A 163 -19.57 11.42 -23.29
CA VAL A 163 -20.87 11.63 -22.61
C VAL A 163 -21.05 13.10 -22.23
N ASP A 164 -20.01 13.79 -21.78
CA ASP A 164 -20.07 15.22 -21.49
C ASP A 164 -20.30 16.08 -22.76
N ILE A 165 -19.76 15.66 -23.91
CA ILE A 165 -20.03 16.30 -25.21
C ILE A 165 -21.46 16.02 -25.69
N CYS A 166 -21.95 14.79 -25.55
CA CYS A 166 -23.31 14.42 -25.98
C CYS A 166 -24.43 14.95 -25.05
N LEU A 167 -24.13 15.26 -23.79
CA LEU A 167 -25.08 15.88 -22.85
C LEU A 167 -25.03 17.41 -22.86
N SER A 168 -24.10 18.01 -23.60
CA SER A 168 -24.00 19.47 -23.80
C SER A 168 -24.51 19.95 -25.17
N THR A 169 -25.06 19.04 -25.98
CA THR A 169 -25.83 19.31 -27.20
C THR A 169 -27.30 18.96 -27.01
#